data_AF-A0A931Q8G8-F1
#
_entry.id   AF-A0A931Q8G8-F1
#
_cell.length_a   1.000
_cell.length_b   1.000
_cell.length_c   1.000
_cell.angle_alpha   90.00
_cell.angle_beta   90.00
_cell.angle_gamma   90.00
#
_symmetry.space_group_name_H-M   'P 1'
#
loop_
_entity.id
_entity.type
_entity.pdbx_description
1 polymer ?
#
loop_
_entity_poly.entity_id
_entity_poly.type
_entity_poly.pdbx_seq_one_letter_code
_entity_poly.pdbx_strand_id
1 'polypeptide(L)'
;MTNLKEERTLVVIKPDGVQRTLIGEIISRYEKSGLKLIGMKMVLPDEAFIQSHYLIDPEWRVKTGEKTIASYRKKGKTPPSEDPLKITEIILKNLKKYISSGPVVAIALILAAVFIPVAFNI
;
A
#
# COMPACT_ATOMS: atom_id res chain seq x y z
N MET A 1 -32.22 -6.41 -6.33
CA MET A 1 -31.16 -5.49 -5.87
C MET A 1 -29.85 -6.26 -5.79
N THR A 2 -28.95 -6.06 -6.75
CA THR A 2 -27.61 -6.63 -6.73
C THR A 2 -26.83 -6.02 -5.57
N ASN A 3 -26.49 -6.85 -4.59
CA ASN A 3 -25.63 -6.46 -3.47
C ASN A 3 -24.20 -6.34 -3.99
N LEU A 4 -23.86 -5.21 -4.61
CA LEU A 4 -22.48 -4.80 -4.81
C LEU A 4 -21.92 -4.59 -3.41
N LYS A 5 -21.18 -5.56 -2.87
CA LYS A 5 -20.50 -5.41 -1.59
C LYS A 5 -19.69 -4.10 -1.65
N GLU A 6 -19.97 -3.20 -0.73
CA GLU A 6 -19.17 -1.98 -0.56
C GLU A 6 -17.76 -2.38 -0.11
N GLU A 7 -16.84 -2.54 -1.07
CA GLU A 7 -15.46 -2.87 -0.80
C GLU A 7 -14.72 -1.66 -0.24
N ARG A 8 -14.04 -1.87 0.89
CA ARG A 8 -13.20 -0.88 1.54
C ARG A 8 -11.74 -1.25 1.34
N THR A 9 -10.92 -0.27 0.99
CA THR A 9 -9.48 -0.46 0.85
C THR A 9 -8.72 0.60 1.64
N LEU A 10 -7.57 0.19 2.18
CA LEU A 10 -6.63 1.07 2.86
C LEU A 10 -5.50 1.42 1.90
N VAL A 11 -5.32 2.70 1.65
CA VAL A 11 -4.19 3.24 0.89
C VAL A 11 -3.27 3.98 1.83
N VAL A 12 -1.95 3.79 1.68
CA VAL A 12 -0.95 4.52 2.45
C VAL A 12 -0.06 5.30 1.51
N ILE A 13 -0.08 6.64 1.64
CA ILE A 13 0.90 7.53 1.04
C ILE A 13 2.15 7.48 1.92
N LYS A 14 3.22 6.93 1.36
CA LYS A 14 4.52 6.75 2.02
C LYS A 14 5.25 8.09 2.25
N PRO A 15 6.32 8.11 3.07
CA PRO A 15 6.98 9.36 3.44
C PRO A 15 7.51 10.18 2.26
N ASP A 16 8.00 9.52 1.21
CA ASP A 16 8.44 10.18 -0.03
C ASP A 16 7.29 10.89 -0.75
N GLY A 17 6.08 10.30 -0.78
CA GLY A 17 4.90 10.92 -1.38
C GLY A 17 4.45 12.15 -0.59
N VAL A 18 4.58 12.12 0.73
CA VAL A 18 4.31 13.25 1.61
C VAL A 18 5.36 14.36 1.41
N GLN A 19 6.65 14.00 1.43
CA GLN A 19 7.76 14.95 1.25
C GLN A 19 7.74 15.65 -0.12
N ARG A 20 7.23 14.96 -1.15
CA ARG A 20 7.08 15.52 -2.51
C ARG A 20 5.77 16.27 -2.72
N THR A 21 5.00 16.51 -1.66
CA THR A 21 3.71 17.23 -1.71
C THR A 21 2.70 16.58 -2.66
N LEU A 22 2.69 15.24 -2.76
CA LEU A 22 1.83 14.50 -3.70
C LEU A 22 0.47 14.10 -3.13
N ILE A 23 0.16 14.47 -1.88
CA ILE A 23 -1.06 14.05 -1.19
C ILE A 23 -2.32 14.45 -1.99
N GLY A 24 -2.43 15.73 -2.37
CA GLY A 24 -3.59 16.23 -3.11
C GLY A 24 -3.74 15.61 -4.50
N GLU A 25 -2.63 15.42 -5.22
CA GLU A 25 -2.62 14.78 -6.55
C GLU A 25 -3.10 13.33 -6.47
N ILE A 26 -2.65 12.57 -5.46
CA ILE A 26 -3.07 11.18 -5.24
C ILE A 26 -4.56 11.10 -4.90
N ILE A 27 -5.04 11.94 -3.98
CA ILE A 27 -6.47 12.00 -3.62
C ILE A 27 -7.32 12.33 -4.85
N SER A 28 -6.94 13.35 -5.62
CA SER A 28 -7.67 13.76 -6.82
C SER A 28 -7.83 12.62 -7.82
N ARG A 29 -6.82 11.75 -7.98
CA ARG A 29 -6.90 10.58 -8.87
C ARG A 29 -7.93 9.55 -8.41
N TYR A 30 -8.01 9.29 -7.10
CA TYR A 30 -8.99 8.36 -6.54
C TYR A 30 -10.41 8.91 -6.67
N GLU A 31 -10.62 10.18 -6.36
CA GLU A 31 -11.93 10.82 -6.50
C GLU A 31 -12.40 10.85 -7.96
N LYS A 32 -11.51 11.20 -8.90
CA LYS A 32 -11.81 11.18 -10.35
C LYS A 32 -12.16 9.79 -10.87
N SER A 33 -11.68 8.74 -10.22
CA SER A 33 -11.98 7.35 -10.54
C SER A 33 -13.29 6.87 -9.90
N GLY A 34 -13.99 7.73 -9.14
CA GLY A 34 -15.26 7.42 -8.46
C GLY A 34 -15.12 6.74 -7.11
N LEU A 35 -13.90 6.63 -6.56
CA LEU A 35 -13.70 6.15 -5.19
C LEU A 35 -14.04 7.27 -4.20
N LYS A 36 -14.78 6.92 -3.14
CA LYS A 36 -15.09 7.85 -2.06
C LYS A 36 -14.09 7.70 -0.92
N LEU A 37 -13.55 8.81 -0.47
CA LEU A 37 -12.73 8.87 0.74
C LEU A 37 -13.65 8.86 1.97
N ILE A 38 -13.50 7.85 2.83
CA ILE A 38 -14.31 7.68 4.05
C ILE A 38 -13.52 7.96 5.33
N GLY A 39 -12.20 8.12 5.22
CA GLY A 39 -11.34 8.52 6.33
C GLY A 39 -9.92 8.78 5.87
N MET A 40 -9.24 9.68 6.58
CA MET A 40 -7.83 9.98 6.36
C MET A 40 -7.16 10.33 7.68
N LYS A 41 -5.93 9.83 7.88
CA LYS A 41 -5.12 10.17 9.05
C LYS A 41 -3.65 10.27 8.67
N MET A 42 -3.01 11.37 9.06
CA MET A 42 -1.56 11.48 9.03
C MET A 42 -1.00 10.84 10.31
N VAL A 43 0.00 9.98 10.15
CA VAL A 43 0.61 9.22 11.23
C VAL A 43 2.12 9.29 11.08
N LEU A 44 2.84 9.40 12.19
CA LEU A 44 4.28 9.12 12.24
C LEU A 44 4.45 7.71 12.84
N PRO A 45 4.67 6.68 12.01
CA PRO A 45 4.66 5.30 12.48
C PRO A 45 5.98 4.94 13.17
N ASP A 46 5.88 4.36 14.36
CA ASP A 46 7.02 3.73 15.03
C ASP A 46 7.31 2.33 14.45
N GLU A 47 8.47 1.77 14.80
CA GLU A 47 8.88 0.46 14.28
C GLU A 47 7.95 -0.68 14.74
N ALA A 48 7.35 -0.53 15.93
CA ALA A 48 6.44 -1.52 16.50
C ALA A 48 5.13 -1.61 15.71
N PHE A 49 4.59 -0.47 15.29
CA PHE A 49 3.41 -0.37 14.44
C PHE A 49 3.65 -0.99 13.05
N ILE A 50 4.84 -0.80 12.47
CA ILE A 50 5.17 -1.41 11.16
C ILE A 50 5.36 -2.92 11.27
N GLN A 51 5.90 -3.38 12.40
CA GLN A 51 6.00 -4.80 12.69
C GLN A 51 4.63 -5.47 12.75
N SER A 52 3.64 -4.88 13.43
CA SER A 52 2.28 -5.46 13.45
C SER A 52 1.59 -5.41 12.09
N HIS A 53 1.88 -4.39 11.26
CA HIS A 53 1.22 -4.22 9.97
C HIS A 53 1.72 -5.18 8.87
N TYR A 54 3.03 -5.48 8.80
CA TYR A 54 3.63 -6.26 7.69
C TYR A 54 4.09 -7.67 8.07
N LEU A 55 4.25 -8.01 9.35
CA LEU A 55 5.02 -9.20 9.77
C LEU A 55 4.18 -10.40 10.20
N ILE A 56 2.91 -10.48 9.83
CA ILE A 56 2.02 -11.52 10.39
C ILE A 56 2.19 -12.88 9.68
N ASP A 57 2.49 -12.89 8.38
CA ASP A 57 2.42 -14.12 7.57
C ASP A 57 3.80 -14.74 7.25
N PRO A 58 4.12 -15.95 7.76
CA PRO A 58 5.34 -16.67 7.43
C PRO A 58 5.47 -17.04 5.94
N GLU A 59 4.37 -17.38 5.26
CA GLU A 59 4.42 -17.75 3.84
C GLU A 59 4.78 -16.56 2.96
N TRP A 60 4.24 -15.38 3.29
CA TRP A 60 4.54 -14.14 2.58
C TRP A 60 6.04 -13.84 2.60
N ARG A 61 6.73 -14.16 3.71
CA ARG A 61 8.18 -13.92 3.84
C ARG A 61 8.99 -14.77 2.87
N VAL A 62 8.63 -16.03 2.69
CA VAL A 62 9.31 -16.92 1.75
C VAL A 62 9.07 -16.45 0.31
N LYS A 63 7.79 -16.24 -0.06
CA LYS A 63 7.39 -15.79 -1.41
C LYS A 63 8.06 -14.48 -1.81
N THR A 64 8.17 -13.52 -0.88
CA THR A 64 8.82 -12.21 -1.15
C THR A 64 10.33 -12.35 -1.37
N GLY A 65 10.99 -13.20 -0.57
CA GLY A 65 12.41 -13.49 -0.72
C GLY A 65 12.72 -14.15 -2.06
N GLU A 66 11.97 -15.19 -2.42
CA GLU A 66 12.09 -15.90 -3.70
C GLU A 66 11.87 -14.97 -4.90
N LYS A 67 10.82 -14.14 -4.86
CA LYS A 67 10.54 -13.15 -5.92
C LYS A 67 11.68 -12.14 -6.06
N THR A 68 12.30 -11.74 -4.96
CA THR A 68 13.43 -10.83 -4.96
C THR A 68 14.65 -11.49 -5.59
N ILE A 69 15.01 -12.71 -5.18
CA ILE A 69 16.12 -13.49 -5.77
C ILE A 69 15.91 -13.66 -7.27
N ALA A 70 14.69 -14.03 -7.70
CA ALA A 70 14.35 -14.14 -9.12
C ALA A 70 14.49 -12.80 -9.87
N SER A 71 14.11 -11.68 -9.24
CA SER A 71 14.27 -10.33 -9.82
C SER A 71 15.75 -9.95 -10.00
N TYR A 72 16.61 -10.31 -9.04
CA TYR A 72 18.05 -10.09 -9.13
C TYR A 72 18.65 -10.89 -10.30
N ARG A 73 18.34 -12.19 -10.38
CA ARG A 73 18.80 -13.07 -11.47
C ARG A 73 18.34 -12.58 -12.84
N LYS A 74 17.07 -12.17 -12.97
CA LYS A 74 16.54 -11.60 -14.22
C LYS A 74 17.27 -10.32 -14.66
N LYS A 75 17.79 -9.54 -13.70
CA LYS A 75 18.57 -8.32 -13.96
C LYS A 75 20.07 -8.60 -14.15
N GLY A 76 20.50 -9.86 -14.16
CA GLY A 76 21.92 -10.23 -14.23
C GLY A 76 22.72 -9.81 -12.99
N LYS A 77 22.06 -9.57 -11.85
CA LYS A 77 22.70 -9.17 -10.59
C LYS A 77 22.76 -10.34 -9.62
N THR A 78 23.81 -10.39 -8.81
CA THR A 78 23.93 -11.36 -7.72
C THR A 78 23.05 -10.94 -6.53
N PRO A 79 22.17 -11.82 -6.03
CA PRO A 79 21.39 -11.52 -4.84
C PRO A 79 22.30 -11.46 -3.60
N PRO A 80 21.96 -10.65 -2.57
CA PRO A 80 22.73 -10.59 -1.33
C PRO A 80 22.79 -11.91 -0.53
N SER A 81 21.85 -12.83 -0.79
CA SER A 81 21.72 -14.14 -0.16
C SER A 81 20.88 -15.04 -1.06
N GLU A 82 21.17 -16.35 -1.04
CA GLU A 82 20.36 -17.39 -1.69
C GLU A 82 19.23 -17.90 -0.77
N ASP A 83 19.30 -17.59 0.52
CA ASP A 83 18.24 -17.88 1.49
C ASP A 83 17.13 -16.81 1.43
N PRO A 84 15.88 -17.17 1.05
CA PRO A 84 14.75 -16.26 0.99
C PRO A 84 14.43 -15.55 2.31
N LEU A 85 14.66 -16.20 3.45
CA LEU A 85 14.33 -15.61 4.76
C LEU A 85 15.29 -14.48 5.12
N LYS A 86 16.61 -14.67 4.89
CA LYS A 86 17.61 -13.61 5.06
C LYS A 86 17.35 -12.42 4.16
N ILE A 87 16.94 -12.65 2.90
CA ILE A 87 16.56 -11.57 2.00
C ILE A 87 15.37 -10.79 2.57
N THR A 88 14.35 -11.49 3.04
CA THR A 88 13.17 -10.85 3.60
C THR A 88 13.49 -10.10 4.90
N GLU A 89 14.37 -10.59 5.77
CA GLU A 89 14.85 -9.84 6.94
C GLU A 89 15.49 -8.50 6.56
N ILE A 90 16.34 -8.50 5.53
CA ILE A 90 16.96 -7.26 5.00
C ILE A 90 15.89 -6.31 4.44
N ILE A 91 14.93 -6.84 3.67
CA ILE A 91 13.82 -6.05 3.12
C ILE A 91 13.01 -5.41 4.23
N LEU A 92 12.65 -6.18 5.26
CA LEU A 92 11.83 -5.72 6.38
C LEU A 92 12.57 -4.67 7.22
N LYS A 93 13.86 -4.86 7.47
CA LYS A 93 14.69 -3.85 8.14
C LYS A 93 14.70 -2.53 7.38
N ASN A 94 14.90 -2.59 6.06
CA ASN A 94 14.89 -1.40 5.21
C ASN A 94 13.50 -0.76 5.11
N LEU A 95 12.45 -1.57 5.03
CA LEU A 95 11.06 -1.11 4.99
C LEU A 95 10.69 -0.38 6.29
N LYS A 96 11.03 -0.95 7.46
CA LYS A 96 10.83 -0.30 8.76
C LYS A 96 11.53 1.06 8.81
N LYS A 97 12.82 1.09 8.48
CA LYS A 97 13.61 2.33 8.48
C LYS A 97 13.01 3.38 7.55
N TYR A 98 12.55 2.98 6.37
CA TYR A 98 11.98 3.90 5.39
C TYR A 98 10.59 4.40 5.80
N ILE A 99 9.69 3.54 6.26
CA ILE A 99 8.34 3.99 6.65
C ILE A 99 8.40 4.87 7.90
N SER A 100 9.31 4.61 8.84
CA SER A 100 9.53 5.44 10.03
C SER A 100 10.40 6.67 9.78
N SER A 101 10.88 6.92 8.56
CA SER A 101 11.73 8.09 8.26
C SER A 101 10.94 9.40 8.14
N GLY A 102 9.61 9.36 8.20
CA GLY A 102 8.76 10.55 8.07
C GLY A 102 7.28 10.22 8.17
N PRO A 103 6.42 11.25 8.09
CA PRO A 103 4.97 11.06 8.18
C PRO A 103 4.43 10.28 6.98
N VAL A 104 3.44 9.43 7.24
CA VAL A 104 2.63 8.77 6.22
C VAL A 104 1.18 9.25 6.31
N VAL A 105 0.44 9.15 5.22
CA VAL A 105 -1.00 9.41 5.21
C VAL A 105 -1.73 8.12 4.90
N ALA A 106 -2.51 7.62 5.85
CA ALA A 106 -3.41 6.49 5.66
C ALA A 106 -4.78 7.01 5.21
N ILE A 107 -5.32 6.44 4.14
CA ILE A 107 -6.58 6.82 3.51
C ILE A 107 -7.45 5.58 3.40
N ALA A 108 -8.66 5.64 3.93
CA ALA A 108 -9.69 4.63 3.72
C ALA A 108 -10.58 5.06 2.56
N LEU A 109 -10.66 4.21 1.54
CA LEU A 109 -11.49 4.42 0.35
C LEU A 109 -12.58 3.36 0.28
N ILE A 110 -13.73 3.72 -0.30
CA ILE A 110 -14.83 2.81 -0.61
C ILE A 110 -15.21 2.96 -2.08
N LEU A 111 -15.51 1.85 -2.75
CA LEU A 111 -16.13 1.90 -4.06
C LEU A 111 -17.58 2.33 -3.89
N ALA A 112 -17.91 3.53 -4.32
CA ALA A 112 -19.29 3.93 -4.42
C ALA A 112 -19.83 3.49 -5.77
N ALA A 113 -20.87 2.66 -5.76
CA ALA A 113 -21.72 2.54 -6.94
C ALA A 113 -22.26 3.93 -7.25
N VAL A 114 -21.73 4.56 -8.29
CA VAL A 114 -22.31 5.78 -8.84
C VAL A 114 -23.62 5.36 -9.49
N PHE A 115 -24.72 5.47 -8.76
CA PHE A 115 -26.04 5.46 -9.36
C PHE A 115 -26.10 6.74 -10.20
N ILE A 116 -25.80 6.63 -11.49
CA ILE A 116 -26.19 7.65 -12.47
C ILE A 116 -27.72 7.51 -12.52
N PRO A 117 -28.51 8.47 -12.00
CA PRO A 117 -29.92 8.45 -12.33
C PRO A 117 -29.96 8.72 -13.84
N VAL A 118 -30.20 7.68 -14.63
CA VAL A 118 -30.73 7.88 -15.97
C VAL A 118 -32.00 8.68 -15.73
N ALA A 119 -31.95 9.97 -16.06
CA ALA A 119 -33.09 10.83 -15.99
C ALA A 119 -34.18 10.18 -16.83
N PHE A 120 -35.16 9.57 -16.16
CA PHE A 120 -36.48 9.43 -16.72
C PHE A 120 -36.93 10.86 -17.02
N ASN A 121 -36.93 11.21 -18.29
CA ASN A 121 -37.79 12.25 -18.81
C ASN A 121 -38.20 11.86 -20.22
N ILE A 122 -39.44 11.37 -20.27
CA ILE A 122 -40.38 11.33 -21.41
C ILE A 122 -40.07 10.28 -22.49
#